data_AF-A0A8T3QDD9-F1
#
_entry.id   AF-A0A8T3QDD9-F1
#
_cell.length_a   1.000
_cell.length_b   1.000
_cell.length_c   1.000
_cell.angle_alpha   90.00
_cell.angle_beta   90.00
_cell.angle_gamma   90.00
#
_symmetry.space_group_name_H-M   'P 1'
#
loop_
_entity.id
_entity.type
_entity.pdbx_description
1 polymer ?
#
loop_
_entity_poly.entity_id
_entity_poly.type
_entity_poly.pdbx_seq_one_letter_code
_entity_poly.pdbx_strand_id
1 'polypeptide(L)'
;MSLRERLQTDITAAMRGGDSLRRDVLRMAANSAYNLEKRNQKPLTEDEFLGVLSREVKTRRESVDAYTKAGRADLADREQAEIDILADYLPAALTPAEIESLVEQAITQTGASSARDLGKVMGWLSPRTRGRADGKAVSGLVAARLARADIAAHDGAAQNPATGGGAAENPAARNLAAGDGGRH
;
A
#
# COMPACT_ATOMS: atom_id res chain seq x y z
N MET A 1 15.82 -24.56 -9.11
CA MET A 1 15.43 -24.74 -7.70
C MET A 1 14.56 -23.56 -7.32
N SER A 2 13.33 -23.81 -6.88
CA SER A 2 12.39 -22.80 -6.38
C SER A 2 12.90 -22.16 -5.09
N LEU A 3 12.34 -20.99 -4.72
CA LEU A 3 12.67 -20.32 -3.46
C LEU A 3 12.45 -21.23 -2.23
N ARG A 4 11.37 -22.01 -2.24
CA ARG A 4 11.06 -22.95 -1.15
C ARG A 4 12.08 -24.08 -1.07
N GLU A 5 12.45 -24.67 -2.20
CA GLU A 5 13.47 -25.71 -2.23
C GLU A 5 14.82 -25.17 -1.75
N ARG A 6 15.23 -23.99 -2.23
CA ARG A 6 16.46 -23.33 -1.77
C ARG A 6 16.47 -23.16 -0.26
N LEU A 7 15.38 -22.65 0.32
CA LEU A 7 15.26 -22.46 1.76
C LEU A 7 15.38 -23.79 2.53
N GLN A 8 14.79 -24.88 2.04
CA GLN A 8 14.91 -26.20 2.68
C GLN A 8 16.32 -26.79 2.60
N THR A 9 17.01 -26.59 1.47
CA THR A 9 18.41 -26.97 1.33
C THR A 9 19.30 -26.20 2.27
N ASP A 10 19.07 -24.90 2.42
CA ASP A 10 19.87 -24.05 3.32
C ASP A 10 19.61 -24.36 4.79
N ILE A 11 18.38 -24.76 5.18
CA ILE A 11 18.10 -25.31 6.52
C ILE A 11 18.98 -26.55 6.77
N THR A 12 19.03 -27.46 5.80
CA THR A 12 19.81 -28.70 5.92
C THR A 12 21.31 -28.40 5.99
N ALA A 13 21.79 -27.43 5.20
CA ALA A 13 23.17 -26.97 5.24
C ALA A 13 23.51 -26.34 6.59
N ALA A 14 22.65 -25.46 7.12
CA ALA A 14 22.83 -24.83 8.43
C ALA A 14 22.87 -25.86 9.57
N MET A 15 22.03 -26.90 9.50
CA MET A 15 22.08 -28.03 10.44
C MET A 15 23.42 -28.76 10.42
N ARG A 16 23.96 -29.04 9.23
CA ARG A 16 25.26 -29.74 9.07
C ARG A 16 26.45 -28.87 9.47
N GLY A 17 26.37 -27.57 9.20
CA GLY A 17 27.41 -26.59 9.52
C GLY A 17 27.37 -26.08 10.97
N GLY A 18 26.34 -26.43 11.74
CA GLY A 18 26.20 -25.97 13.13
C GLY A 18 25.69 -24.52 13.28
N ASP A 19 25.26 -23.88 12.19
CA ASP A 19 24.70 -22.53 12.21
C ASP A 19 23.26 -22.55 12.75
N SER A 20 23.18 -22.51 14.08
CA SER A 20 21.90 -22.63 14.79
C SER A 20 20.99 -21.43 14.55
N LEU A 21 21.55 -20.22 14.44
CA LEU A 21 20.77 -19.02 14.18
C LEU A 21 20.10 -19.09 12.81
N ARG A 22 20.88 -19.35 11.75
CA ARG A 22 20.34 -19.49 10.39
C ARG A 22 19.32 -20.62 10.30
N ARG A 23 19.62 -21.77 10.90
CA ARG A 23 18.67 -22.90 10.96
C ARG A 23 17.33 -22.47 11.57
N ASP A 24 17.36 -21.83 12.74
CA ASP A 24 16.14 -21.53 13.50
C ASP A 24 15.29 -20.47 12.80
N VAL A 25 15.94 -19.42 12.26
CA VAL A 25 15.28 -18.37 11.47
C VAL A 25 14.58 -18.95 10.24
N LEU A 26 15.29 -19.77 9.46
CA LEU A 26 14.73 -20.35 8.24
C LEU A 26 13.60 -21.35 8.55
N ARG A 27 13.72 -22.14 9.63
CA ARG A 27 12.65 -23.04 10.08
C ARG A 27 11.41 -22.28 10.54
N MET A 28 11.58 -21.17 11.27
CA MET A 28 10.46 -20.32 11.65
C MET A 28 9.74 -19.77 10.41
N ALA A 29 10.49 -19.23 9.44
CA ALA A 29 9.91 -18.72 8.21
C ALA A 29 9.17 -19.79 7.39
N ALA A 30 9.74 -21.01 7.28
CA ALA A 30 9.08 -22.14 6.66
C ALA A 30 7.78 -22.55 7.38
N ASN A 31 7.79 -22.53 8.72
CA ASN A 31 6.60 -22.81 9.52
C ASN A 31 5.52 -21.73 9.35
N SER A 32 5.89 -20.45 9.28
CA SER A 32 4.95 -19.36 8.98
C SER A 32 4.26 -19.57 7.63
N ALA A 33 5.00 -20.00 6.61
CA ALA A 33 4.44 -20.34 5.30
C ALA A 33 3.50 -21.55 5.39
N TYR A 34 3.93 -22.63 6.03
CA TYR A 34 3.11 -23.83 6.23
C TYR A 34 1.80 -23.55 6.99
N ASN A 35 1.85 -22.69 8.02
CA ASN A 35 0.67 -22.27 8.75
C ASN A 35 -0.30 -21.47 7.87
N LEU A 36 0.20 -20.67 6.93
CA LEU A 36 -0.64 -20.00 5.95
C LEU A 36 -1.26 -20.98 4.94
N GLU A 37 -0.52 -21.99 4.49
CA GLU A 37 -1.06 -23.07 3.64
C GLU A 37 -2.22 -23.79 4.31
N LYS A 38 -2.05 -24.15 5.59
CA LYS A 38 -3.10 -24.77 6.39
C LYS A 38 -4.33 -23.90 6.52
N ARG A 39 -4.15 -22.61 6.82
CA ARG A 39 -5.26 -21.66 6.93
C ARG A 39 -6.02 -21.48 5.61
N ASN A 40 -5.29 -21.42 4.50
CA ASN A 40 -5.87 -21.23 3.18
C ASN A 40 -6.35 -22.55 2.54
N GLN A 41 -6.07 -23.71 3.18
CA GLN A 41 -6.34 -25.05 2.66
C GLN A 41 -5.79 -25.29 1.25
N LYS A 42 -4.69 -24.63 0.90
CA LYS A 42 -4.03 -24.75 -0.40
C LYS A 42 -2.51 -24.53 -0.27
N PRO A 43 -1.69 -25.11 -1.15
CA PRO A 43 -0.27 -24.76 -1.26
C PRO A 43 -0.10 -23.28 -1.60
N LEU A 44 0.95 -22.64 -1.07
CA LEU A 44 1.29 -21.28 -1.48
C LEU A 44 1.97 -21.30 -2.85
N THR A 45 1.63 -20.31 -3.65
CA THR A 45 2.44 -19.95 -4.81
C THR A 45 3.79 -19.39 -4.38
N GLU A 46 4.74 -19.30 -5.31
CA GLU A 46 6.05 -18.70 -5.02
C GLU A 46 5.91 -17.23 -4.57
N ASP A 47 4.97 -16.50 -5.15
CA ASP A 47 4.63 -15.13 -4.78
C ASP A 47 4.10 -15.03 -3.35
N GLU A 48 3.18 -15.92 -2.97
CA GLU A 48 2.61 -15.97 -1.62
C GLU A 48 3.69 -16.36 -0.60
N PHE A 49 4.58 -17.30 -0.94
CA PHE A 49 5.71 -17.68 -0.09
C PHE A 49 6.67 -16.51 0.15
N LEU A 50 6.99 -15.78 -0.91
CA LEU A 50 7.86 -14.62 -0.83
C LEU A 50 7.20 -13.49 -0.02
N GLY A 51 5.88 -13.31 -0.15
CA GLY A 51 5.10 -12.43 0.71
C GLY A 51 5.18 -12.78 2.21
N VAL A 52 5.21 -14.08 2.56
CA VAL A 52 5.42 -14.53 3.94
C VAL A 52 6.80 -14.11 4.45
N LEU A 53 7.87 -14.35 3.68
CA LEU A 53 9.23 -13.95 4.06
C LEU A 53 9.35 -12.44 4.25
N SER A 54 8.75 -11.65 3.36
CA SER A 54 8.74 -10.19 3.46
C SER A 54 8.05 -9.71 4.75
N ARG A 55 6.95 -10.36 5.14
CA ARG A 55 6.25 -10.07 6.39
C ARG A 55 7.07 -10.45 7.63
N GLU A 56 7.78 -11.57 7.59
CA GLU A 56 8.68 -11.99 8.67
C GLU A 56 9.79 -10.95 8.90
N VAL A 57 10.40 -10.43 7.84
CA VAL A 57 11.39 -9.34 7.93
C VAL A 57 10.79 -8.06 8.50
N LYS A 58 9.58 -7.69 8.05
CA LYS A 58 8.90 -6.51 8.56
C LYS A 58 8.64 -6.62 10.07
N THR A 59 8.11 -7.75 10.52
CA THR A 59 7.83 -7.99 11.95
C THR A 59 9.11 -7.83 12.78
N ARG A 60 10.24 -8.36 12.31
CA ARG A 60 11.53 -8.22 13.00
C ARG A 60 12.03 -6.79 13.03
N ARG A 61 11.84 -6.01 11.95
CA ARG A 61 12.19 -4.57 11.95
C ARG A 61 11.37 -3.80 12.99
N GLU A 62 10.09 -4.11 13.12
CA GLU A 62 9.24 -3.53 14.17
C GLU A 62 9.77 -3.92 15.58
N SER A 63 10.25 -5.16 15.77
CA SER A 63 10.93 -5.58 16.99
C SER A 63 12.25 -4.85 17.24
N VAL A 64 13.10 -4.67 16.22
CA VAL A 64 14.35 -3.88 16.31
C VAL A 64 14.05 -2.49 16.84
N ASP A 65 13.07 -1.79 16.25
CA ASP A 65 12.66 -0.45 16.67
C ASP A 65 12.17 -0.44 18.11
N ALA A 66 11.35 -1.43 18.50
CA ALA A 66 10.81 -1.55 19.85
C ALA A 66 11.90 -1.79 20.89
N TYR A 67 12.83 -2.73 20.63
CA TYR A 67 13.94 -3.03 21.53
C TYR A 67 14.94 -1.88 21.64
N THR A 68 15.22 -1.20 20.53
CA THR A 68 16.07 0.00 20.51
C THR A 68 15.48 1.10 21.39
N LYS A 69 14.18 1.39 21.24
CA LYS A 69 13.47 2.35 22.09
C LYS A 69 13.44 1.96 23.57
N ALA A 70 13.47 0.66 23.86
CA ALA A 70 13.53 0.12 25.22
C ALA A 70 14.95 0.01 25.80
N GLY A 71 15.99 0.45 25.06
CA GLY A 71 17.39 0.35 25.51
C GLY A 71 17.94 -1.08 25.53
N ARG A 72 17.32 -2.02 24.81
CA ARG A 72 17.69 -3.44 24.73
C ARG A 72 18.47 -3.74 23.46
N ALA A 73 19.68 -3.18 23.35
CA ALA A 73 20.53 -3.34 22.17
C ALA A 73 20.85 -4.81 21.87
N ASP A 74 21.02 -5.64 22.90
CA ASP A 74 21.22 -7.10 22.79
C ASP A 74 20.13 -7.80 21.97
N LEU A 75 18.87 -7.40 22.18
CA LEU A 75 17.72 -7.96 21.48
C LEU A 75 17.56 -7.36 20.09
N ALA A 76 17.84 -6.06 19.94
CA ALA A 76 17.81 -5.39 18.64
C ALA A 76 18.85 -5.99 17.67
N ASP A 77 20.07 -6.22 18.14
CA ASP A 77 21.15 -6.82 17.34
C ASP A 77 20.80 -8.25 16.90
N ARG A 78 20.14 -9.00 17.78
CA ARG A 78 19.65 -10.35 17.45
C ARG A 78 18.61 -10.30 16.34
N GLU A 79 17.59 -9.45 16.48
CA GLU A 79 16.57 -9.27 15.44
C GLU A 79 17.17 -8.81 14.11
N GLN A 80 18.18 -7.93 14.15
CA GLN A 80 18.90 -7.48 12.97
C GLN A 80 19.64 -8.64 12.28
N ALA A 81 20.32 -9.50 13.03
CA ALA A 81 20.97 -10.69 12.46
C ALA A 81 19.95 -11.64 11.80
N GLU A 82 18.76 -11.79 12.39
CA GLU A 82 17.69 -12.59 11.77
C GLU A 82 17.14 -11.94 10.48
N ILE A 83 17.05 -10.62 10.44
CA ILE A 83 16.67 -9.86 9.23
C ILE A 83 17.67 -10.11 8.11
N ASP A 84 18.96 -10.03 8.40
CA ASP A 84 20.03 -10.18 7.41
C ASP A 84 19.98 -11.59 6.78
N ILE A 85 19.73 -12.62 7.59
CA ILE A 85 19.55 -14.00 7.11
C ILE A 85 18.35 -14.12 6.16
N LEU A 86 17.21 -13.52 6.50
CA LEU A 86 16.01 -13.57 5.65
C LEU A 86 16.13 -12.70 4.39
N ALA A 87 16.92 -11.62 4.45
CA ALA A 87 17.14 -10.72 3.33
C ALA A 87 17.83 -11.43 2.14
N ASP A 88 18.65 -12.46 2.39
CA ASP A 88 19.27 -13.31 1.35
C ASP A 88 18.25 -14.00 0.41
N TYR A 89 17.00 -14.09 0.85
CA TYR A 89 15.88 -14.77 0.16
C TYR A 89 14.88 -13.80 -0.45
N LEU A 90 15.09 -12.49 -0.28
CA LEU A 90 14.18 -11.45 -0.75
C LEU A 90 14.84 -10.58 -1.81
N PRO A 91 14.07 -10.09 -2.80
CA PRO A 91 14.54 -9.01 -3.66
C PRO A 91 14.69 -7.73 -2.83
N ALA A 92 15.51 -6.80 -3.32
CA ALA A 92 15.75 -5.53 -2.65
C ALA A 92 14.45 -4.81 -2.29
N ALA A 93 14.24 -4.57 -1.00
CA ALA A 93 13.04 -3.91 -0.50
C ALA A 93 12.93 -2.49 -1.07
N LEU A 94 11.71 -2.09 -1.42
CA LEU A 94 11.40 -0.73 -1.80
C LEU A 94 11.29 0.14 -0.55
N THR A 95 11.87 1.33 -0.61
CA THR A 95 11.67 2.39 0.37
C THR A 95 10.25 2.95 0.28
N PRO A 96 9.72 3.61 1.33
CA PRO A 96 8.41 4.26 1.27
C PRO A 96 8.28 5.23 0.09
N ALA A 97 9.33 6.01 -0.18
CA ALA A 97 9.36 6.95 -1.30
C ALA A 97 9.29 6.25 -2.68
N GLU A 98 9.99 5.12 -2.85
CA GLU A 98 9.91 4.34 -4.08
C GLU A 98 8.54 3.69 -4.26
N ILE A 99 7.91 3.22 -3.18
CA ILE A 99 6.54 2.67 -3.22
C ILE A 99 5.58 3.78 -3.66
N GLU A 100 5.67 4.98 -3.07
CA GLU A 100 4.82 6.11 -3.45
C GLU A 100 5.02 6.51 -4.92
N SER A 101 6.27 6.61 -5.37
CA SER A 101 6.59 6.92 -6.77
C SER A 101 6.01 5.88 -7.73
N LEU A 102 6.12 4.59 -7.39
CA LEU A 102 5.53 3.52 -8.19
C LEU A 102 4.00 3.60 -8.23
N VAL A 103 3.35 3.95 -7.12
CA VAL A 103 1.89 4.13 -7.07
C VAL A 103 1.44 5.28 -7.96
N GLU A 104 2.11 6.44 -7.90
CA GLU A 104 1.81 7.59 -8.77
C GLU A 104 2.00 7.27 -10.26
N GLN A 105 3.10 6.57 -10.59
CA GLN A 105 3.32 6.09 -11.95
C GLN A 105 2.22 5.12 -12.38
N ALA A 106 1.80 4.20 -11.51
CA ALA A 106 0.75 3.24 -11.84
C ALA A 106 -0.60 3.93 -12.10
N ILE A 107 -0.97 4.91 -11.28
CA ILE A 107 -2.19 5.70 -11.47
C ILE A 107 -2.14 6.44 -12.81
N THR A 108 -1.03 7.12 -13.09
CA THR A 108 -0.80 7.86 -14.35
C THR A 108 -0.87 6.93 -15.58
N GLN A 109 -0.18 5.79 -15.53
CA GLN A 109 -0.10 4.85 -16.65
C GLN A 109 -1.42 4.12 -16.91
N THR A 110 -2.23 3.91 -15.88
CA THR A 110 -3.52 3.22 -16.01
C THR A 110 -4.70 4.17 -16.23
N GLY A 111 -4.48 5.48 -16.10
CA GLY A 111 -5.54 6.50 -16.13
C GLY A 111 -6.57 6.31 -15.01
N ALA A 112 -6.17 5.67 -13.91
CA ALA A 112 -7.06 5.38 -12.80
C ALA A 112 -7.46 6.67 -12.10
N SER A 113 -8.76 6.85 -11.89
CA SER A 113 -9.30 8.05 -11.24
C SER A 113 -10.15 7.73 -10.02
N SER A 114 -10.57 6.47 -9.87
CA SER A 114 -11.48 6.07 -8.81
C SER A 114 -11.13 4.76 -8.14
N ALA A 115 -11.71 4.50 -6.97
CA ALA A 115 -11.60 3.22 -6.28
C ALA A 115 -12.01 2.00 -7.15
N ARG A 116 -12.83 2.20 -8.18
CA ARG A 116 -13.21 1.17 -9.16
C ARG A 116 -12.04 0.71 -10.03
N ASP A 117 -11.03 1.56 -10.19
CA ASP A 117 -9.84 1.28 -11.00
C ASP A 117 -8.72 0.58 -10.20
N LEU A 118 -8.95 0.28 -8.92
CA LEU A 118 -7.97 -0.39 -8.06
C LEU A 118 -7.38 -1.65 -8.71
N GLY A 119 -8.22 -2.48 -9.34
CA GLY A 119 -7.77 -3.69 -10.03
C GLY A 119 -6.80 -3.42 -11.18
N LYS A 120 -6.99 -2.33 -11.93
CA LYS A 120 -6.10 -1.92 -13.03
C LYS A 120 -4.74 -1.47 -12.49
N VAL A 121 -4.76 -0.61 -11.47
CA VAL A 121 -3.54 -0.10 -10.81
C VAL A 121 -2.74 -1.24 -10.20
N MET A 122 -3.41 -2.17 -9.50
CA MET A 122 -2.78 -3.34 -8.92
C MET A 122 -2.22 -4.30 -9.97
N GLY A 123 -2.87 -4.45 -11.12
CA GLY A 123 -2.34 -5.24 -12.24
C GLY A 123 -1.00 -4.73 -12.76
N TRP A 124 -0.80 -3.41 -12.78
CA TRP A 124 0.46 -2.79 -13.18
C TRP A 124 1.53 -2.82 -12.07
N LEU A 125 1.12 -2.60 -10.82
CA LEU A 125 2.02 -2.53 -9.65
C LEU A 125 2.55 -3.89 -9.21
N SER A 126 1.69 -4.90 -9.16
CA SER A 126 2.00 -6.22 -8.60
C SER A 126 3.34 -6.80 -9.09
N PRO A 127 3.65 -6.85 -10.40
CA PRO A 127 4.94 -7.37 -10.86
C PRO A 127 6.16 -6.52 -10.44
N ARG A 128 5.97 -5.24 -10.13
CA ARG A 128 7.04 -4.29 -9.76
C ARG A 128 7.30 -4.25 -8.27
N THR A 129 6.29 -4.54 -7.46
CA THR A 129 6.36 -4.52 -5.99
C THR A 129 6.48 -5.92 -5.38
N ARG A 130 6.25 -6.98 -6.16
CA ARG A 130 6.31 -8.39 -5.73
C ARG A 130 7.58 -8.65 -4.93
N GLY A 131 7.39 -8.94 -3.65
CA GLY A 131 8.48 -9.29 -2.75
C GLY A 131 9.38 -8.18 -2.27
N ARG A 132 9.24 -7.01 -2.88
CA ARG A 132 9.97 -5.81 -2.53
C ARG A 132 9.17 -4.93 -1.58
N ALA A 133 7.85 -5.15 -1.48
CA ALA A 133 6.96 -4.47 -0.54
C ALA A 133 5.82 -5.40 -0.10
N ASP A 134 5.21 -5.11 1.05
CA ASP A 134 4.04 -5.82 1.55
C ASP A 134 2.82 -5.51 0.66
N GLY A 135 2.28 -6.54 0.01
CA GLY A 135 1.16 -6.39 -0.93
C GLY A 135 -0.09 -5.78 -0.30
N LYS A 136 -0.34 -6.05 1.00
CA LYS A 136 -1.46 -5.45 1.73
C LYS A 136 -1.25 -3.96 1.96
N ALA A 137 -0.05 -3.54 2.37
CA ALA A 137 0.32 -2.14 2.53
C ALA A 137 0.27 -1.38 1.19
N VAL A 138 0.80 -1.96 0.10
CA VAL A 138 0.73 -1.37 -1.24
C VAL A 138 -0.72 -1.19 -1.68
N SER A 139 -1.55 -2.23 -1.55
CA SER A 139 -2.98 -2.16 -1.89
C SER A 139 -3.72 -1.10 -1.07
N GLY A 140 -3.45 -1.01 0.24
CA GLY A 140 -4.02 0.01 1.11
C GLY A 140 -3.62 1.43 0.72
N LEU A 141 -2.35 1.64 0.34
CA LEU A 141 -1.87 2.94 -0.12
C LEU A 141 -2.53 3.36 -1.44
N VAL A 142 -2.65 2.44 -2.40
CA VAL A 142 -3.34 2.69 -3.67
C VAL A 142 -4.81 3.05 -3.43
N ALA A 143 -5.51 2.27 -2.60
CA ALA A 143 -6.90 2.54 -2.27
C ALA A 143 -7.09 3.91 -1.63
N ALA A 144 -6.20 4.30 -0.70
CA ALA A 144 -6.23 5.62 -0.06
C ALA A 144 -5.97 6.76 -1.06
N ARG A 145 -5.04 6.59 -2.01
CA ARG A 145 -4.74 7.59 -3.06
C ARG A 145 -5.93 7.77 -4.02
N LEU A 146 -6.53 6.67 -4.49
CA LEU A 146 -7.68 6.71 -5.39
C LEU A 146 -8.93 7.30 -4.70
N ALA A 147 -9.17 6.97 -3.44
CA ALA A 147 -10.28 7.56 -2.68
C ALA A 147 -10.14 9.08 -2.50
N ARG A 148 -8.91 9.59 -2.34
CA ARG A 148 -8.66 11.04 -2.29
C ARG A 148 -8.84 11.71 -3.66
N ALA A 149 -8.44 11.05 -4.74
CA ALA A 149 -8.65 11.54 -6.11
C ALA A 149 -10.14 11.62 -6.46
N ASP A 150 -10.94 10.63 -6.04
CA ASP A 150 -12.39 10.62 -6.19
C ASP A 150 -13.05 11.85 -5.51
N ILE A 151 -12.65 12.16 -4.28
CA ILE A 151 -13.19 13.31 -3.52
C ILE A 151 -12.80 14.63 -4.19
N ALA A 152 -11.54 14.79 -4.59
CA ALA A 152 -11.07 16.00 -5.26
C ALA A 152 -11.78 16.25 -6.61
N ALA A 153 -12.07 15.19 -7.36
CA ALA A 153 -12.84 15.28 -8.61
C ALA A 153 -14.31 15.68 -8.37
N HIS A 154 -14.90 15.23 -7.25
CA HIS A 154 -16.28 15.58 -6.90
C HIS A 154 -16.42 17.01 -6.34
N ASP A 155 -15.50 17.47 -5.49
CA ASP A 155 -15.52 18.82 -4.92
C ASP A 155 -15.15 19.90 -5.95
N GLY A 156 -14.28 19.59 -6.91
CA GLY A 156 -13.94 20.49 -8.03
C GLY A 156 -15.10 20.73 -9.01
N ALA A 157 -16.02 19.78 -9.14
CA ALA A 157 -17.21 19.92 -9.98
C ALA A 157 -18.28 20.86 -9.36
N ALA A 158 -18.28 21.02 -8.03
CA ALA A 158 -19.23 21.87 -7.32
C ALA A 158 -18.85 23.37 -7.34
N GLN A 159 -17.64 23.72 -7.79
CA GLN A 159 -17.12 25.10 -7.74
C GLN A 159 -17.14 25.87 -9.06
N ASN A 160 -17.81 25.36 -10.11
CA ASN A 160 -17.98 26.11 -11.36
C ASN A 160 -19.41 26.61 -11.54
N PRO A 161 -19.81 27.76 -10.95
CA PRO A 161 -21.03 28.42 -11.37
C PRO A 161 -20.78 29.00 -12.75
N ALA A 162 -21.27 28.32 -13.78
CA ALA A 162 -21.31 28.83 -15.14
C ALA A 162 -21.97 30.22 -15.15
N THR A 163 -21.16 31.26 -15.22
CA THR A 163 -21.56 32.58 -15.72
C THR A 163 -21.94 32.40 -17.19
N GLY A 164 -23.24 32.43 -17.50
CA GLY A 164 -23.71 32.27 -18.88
C GLY A 164 -25.22 32.38 -19.06
N GLY A 165 -25.74 33.62 -18.98
CA GLY A 165 -26.80 34.19 -19.83
C GLY A 165 -28.08 33.42 -20.17
N GLY A 166 -29.22 33.99 -19.77
CA GLY A 166 -30.53 33.68 -20.34
C GLY A 166 -31.55 34.78 -20.02
N ALA A 167 -31.66 35.75 -20.92
CA ALA A 167 -32.72 36.76 -20.90
C ALA A 167 -34.10 36.09 -21.06
N ALA A 168 -35.06 36.49 -20.22
CA ALA A 168 -36.48 36.27 -20.46
C ALA A 168 -37.25 37.52 -20.00
N GLU A 169 -38.12 37.99 -20.87
CA GLU A 169 -38.81 39.26 -20.90
C GLU A 169 -39.82 39.44 -19.74
N ASN A 170 -40.06 40.69 -19.33
CA ASN A 170 -41.26 41.03 -18.56
C ASN A 170 -41.76 42.44 -18.90
N PRO A 171 -42.85 42.59 -19.66
CA PRO A 171 -43.48 43.89 -19.91
C PRO A 171 -44.79 44.01 -19.13
N ALA A 172 -44.73 44.26 -17.81
CA ALA A 172 -45.92 44.70 -17.07
C ALA A 172 -45.55 45.26 -15.68
N ALA A 173 -45.53 46.59 -15.56
CA ALA A 173 -46.01 47.33 -14.38
C ALA A 173 -45.68 48.82 -14.53
N ARG A 174 -46.59 49.55 -15.19
CA ARG A 174 -46.60 51.01 -15.13
C ARG A 174 -48.03 51.43 -14.83
N ASN A 175 -48.44 51.38 -13.56
CA ASN A 175 -49.47 52.27 -13.06
C ASN A 175 -49.61 52.29 -11.52
N LEU A 176 -50.05 53.45 -11.04
CA LEU A 176 -50.49 53.84 -9.68
C LEU A 176 -49.42 54.14 -8.61
N ALA A 177 -49.09 55.44 -8.50
CA ALA A 177 -49.19 56.14 -7.22
C ALA A 177 -49.64 57.59 -7.48
N ALA A 178 -50.80 57.93 -6.93
CA ALA A 178 -51.40 59.26 -6.93
C ALA A 178 -51.41 59.82 -5.50
N GLY A 179 -51.30 61.16 -5.39
CA GLY A 179 -51.49 61.96 -4.15
C GLY A 179 -50.18 62.29 -3.43
N ASP A 180 -49.91 63.50 -2.94
CA ASP A 180 -50.79 64.62 -2.61
C ASP A 180 -49.94 65.88 -2.25
N GLY A 181 -50.53 67.07 -2.37
CA GLY A 181 -50.15 68.35 -1.74
C GLY A 181 -49.02 69.14 -2.41
N GLY A 182 -49.12 70.42 -2.77
CA GLY A 182 -50.06 71.49 -2.46
C GLY A 182 -49.31 72.81 -2.67
N ARG A 183 -49.93 73.79 -3.34
CA ARG A 183 -49.35 75.12 -3.56
C ARG A 183 -49.55 75.98 -2.32
N HIS A 184 -48.48 76.58 -1.79
CA HIS A 184 -48.28 78.03 -1.62
C HIS A 184 -47.03 78.30 -0.79
#